data_AF-A0A661UY76-F1
#
_entry.id   AF-A0A661UY76-F1
#
_cell.length_a   1.000
_cell.length_b   1.000
_cell.length_c   1.000
_cell.angle_alpha   90.00
_cell.angle_beta   90.00
_cell.angle_gamma   90.00
#
_symmetry.space_group_name_H-M   'P 1'
#
loop_
_entity.id
_entity.type
_entity.pdbx_description
1 polymer ?
#
loop_
_entity_poly.entity_id
_entity_poly.type
_entity_poly.pdbx_seq_one_letter_code
_entity_poly.pdbx_strand_id
1 'polypeptide(L)'
;MKLPAILFALLAGGALLIAACGGNDSGESDPVEAAELTLDDRAYLGKVEQAFGRSDANFEKFNDLLAESFASPEAILSALVEAGAGTTFDPVLEALKEIEPTERFVEDHQIYVGSYERLVEADQGIGAAAADDDIIGFVLGNMNLALVQGAMTLELSFEACTTLPSQGRLCLPPGELPGGEYGAALNDAMRALSVELGPRVGVLQESPQGVFSALTYLLLYSPVELVALYGAVDTDTMAALADAASAVNDLQPPDAFKTDHERLQAWFDETSDALEALFLATGEDELD
;
A
#
# COMPACT_ATOMS: atom_id res chain seq x y z
N MET A 1 5.61 14.28 24.20
CA MET A 1 5.70 13.59 22.91
C MET A 1 5.69 14.62 21.78
N LYS A 2 6.82 14.78 21.06
CA LYS A 2 6.95 15.61 19.83
C LYS A 2 7.35 14.77 18.61
N LEU A 3 7.51 13.45 18.79
CA LEU A 3 7.87 12.48 17.77
C LEU A 3 6.90 12.41 16.57
N PRO A 4 5.55 12.49 16.74
CA PRO A 4 4.62 12.35 15.63
C PRO A 4 4.79 13.45 14.55
N ALA A 5 5.21 14.64 14.96
CA ALA A 5 5.35 15.79 14.05
C ALA A 5 6.58 15.69 13.12
N ILE A 6 7.62 14.95 13.51
CA ILE A 6 8.85 14.78 12.70
C ILE A 6 8.61 13.73 11.62
N LEU A 7 7.96 12.61 11.98
CA LEU A 7 7.59 11.55 11.03
C LEU A 7 6.62 12.08 9.95
N PHE A 8 5.64 12.90 10.36
CA PHE A 8 4.69 13.54 9.45
C PHE A 8 5.38 14.53 8.49
N ALA A 9 6.39 15.27 8.96
CA ALA A 9 7.14 16.23 8.14
C ALA A 9 8.07 15.53 7.13
N LEU A 10 8.72 14.43 7.50
CA LEU A 10 9.63 13.67 6.63
C LEU A 10 8.88 12.94 5.50
N LEU A 11 7.72 12.36 5.80
CA LEU A 11 6.91 11.63 4.81
C LEU A 11 6.05 12.56 3.93
N ALA A 12 5.51 13.64 4.49
CA ALA A 12 4.89 14.70 3.69
C ALA A 12 5.92 15.43 2.79
N GLY A 13 7.18 15.52 3.23
CA GLY A 13 8.30 16.03 2.43
C GLY A 13 8.61 15.17 1.21
N GLY A 14 8.57 13.83 1.34
CA GLY A 14 8.73 12.90 0.22
C GLY A 14 7.65 13.05 -0.86
N ALA A 15 6.39 13.27 -0.46
CA ALA A 15 5.29 13.51 -1.39
C ALA A 15 5.41 14.85 -2.17
N LEU A 16 6.14 15.84 -1.61
CA LEU A 16 6.39 17.14 -2.23
C LEU A 16 7.56 17.12 -3.24
N LEU A 17 8.52 16.19 -3.08
CA LEU A 17 9.66 16.06 -4.01
C LEU A 17 9.24 15.53 -5.39
N ILE A 18 8.18 14.70 -5.46
CA ILE A 18 7.64 14.19 -6.74
C ILE A 18 6.93 15.30 -7.55
N ALA A 19 6.39 16.34 -6.89
CA ALA A 19 5.61 17.38 -7.54
C ALA A 19 6.43 18.54 -8.15
N ALA A 20 7.74 18.63 -7.86
CA ALA A 20 8.58 19.76 -8.29
C ALA A 20 9.36 19.52 -9.61
N CYS A 21 9.29 18.33 -10.20
CA CYS A 21 10.10 17.92 -11.35
C CYS A 21 9.49 18.25 -12.74
N GLY A 22 8.80 19.39 -12.86
CA GLY A 22 8.24 19.89 -14.13
C GLY A 22 9.28 20.59 -15.01
N GLY A 23 10.37 19.90 -15.36
CA GLY A 23 11.37 20.39 -16.32
C GLY A 23 10.97 20.02 -17.74
N ASN A 24 10.59 21.02 -18.54
CA ASN A 24 10.05 20.90 -19.89
C ASN A 24 11.14 20.58 -20.93
N ASP A 25 11.84 19.44 -20.80
CA ASP A 25 12.82 18.97 -21.79
C ASP A 25 12.22 17.82 -22.61
N SER A 26 11.66 18.17 -23.77
CA SER A 26 11.06 17.26 -24.73
C SER A 26 12.16 16.51 -25.49
N GLY A 27 12.80 15.56 -24.83
CA GLY A 27 13.50 14.48 -25.51
C GLY A 27 12.46 13.65 -26.26
N GLU A 28 12.45 13.78 -27.58
CA GLU A 28 11.55 13.08 -28.50
C GLU A 28 11.92 11.58 -28.50
N SER A 29 11.44 10.84 -27.50
CA SER A 29 11.37 9.38 -27.56
C SER A 29 10.14 9.02 -28.38
N ASP A 30 10.34 8.26 -29.47
CA ASP A 30 9.24 7.70 -30.24
C ASP A 30 8.26 7.00 -29.27
N PRO A 31 6.97 7.38 -29.24
CA PRO A 31 6.02 6.73 -28.36
C PRO A 31 5.97 5.26 -28.74
N VAL A 32 6.25 4.38 -27.78
CA VAL A 32 5.94 2.96 -27.89
C VAL A 32 4.43 2.89 -28.05
N GLU A 33 3.96 2.67 -29.28
CA GLU A 33 2.54 2.62 -29.62
C GLU A 33 1.94 1.38 -28.92
N ALA A 34 1.42 1.57 -27.71
CA ALA A 34 0.72 0.53 -26.99
C ALA A 34 -0.42 0.04 -27.87
N ALA A 35 -0.43 -1.25 -28.19
CA ALA A 35 -1.44 -1.83 -29.07
C ALA A 35 -2.83 -1.53 -28.51
N GLU A 36 -3.68 -0.88 -29.32
CA GLU A 36 -5.03 -0.52 -28.91
C GLU A 36 -5.80 -1.74 -28.39
N LEU A 37 -6.50 -1.57 -27.27
CA LEU A 37 -7.35 -2.63 -26.71
C LEU A 37 -8.44 -3.02 -27.72
N THR A 38 -8.64 -4.33 -27.86
CA THR A 38 -9.76 -4.85 -28.65
C THR A 38 -11.09 -4.67 -27.92
N LEU A 39 -12.22 -4.96 -28.59
CA LEU A 39 -13.52 -4.99 -27.91
C LEU A 39 -13.60 -6.10 -26.86
N ASP A 40 -13.01 -7.26 -27.15
CA ASP A 40 -13.01 -8.40 -26.24
C ASP A 40 -12.15 -8.12 -25.01
N ASP A 41 -11.01 -7.44 -25.19
CA ASP A 41 -10.15 -6.97 -24.08
C ASP A 41 -10.89 -6.03 -23.13
N ARG A 42 -11.59 -5.02 -23.67
CA ARG A 42 -12.41 -4.11 -22.87
C ARG A 42 -13.54 -4.83 -22.15
N ALA A 43 -14.18 -5.80 -22.82
CA ALA A 43 -15.25 -6.59 -22.22
C ALA A 43 -14.72 -7.48 -21.07
N TYR A 44 -13.51 -8.04 -21.21
CA TYR A 44 -12.84 -8.78 -20.15
C TYR A 44 -12.52 -7.86 -18.95
N LEU A 45 -11.83 -6.74 -19.17
CA LEU A 45 -11.46 -5.79 -18.10
C LEU A 45 -12.71 -5.26 -17.37
N GLY A 46 -13.80 -4.99 -18.09
CA GLY A 46 -15.06 -4.58 -17.47
C GLY A 46 -15.75 -5.68 -16.62
N LYS A 47 -15.50 -6.96 -16.88
CA LYS A 47 -15.95 -8.05 -15.99
C LYS A 47 -15.08 -8.15 -14.74
N VAL A 48 -13.78 -7.93 -14.87
CA VAL A 48 -12.84 -7.89 -13.74
C VAL A 48 -13.21 -6.75 -12.78
N GLU A 49 -13.47 -5.55 -13.31
CA GLU A 49 -13.95 -4.41 -12.52
C GLU A 49 -15.25 -4.72 -11.78
N GLN A 50 -16.21 -5.38 -12.45
CA GLN A 50 -17.45 -5.84 -11.82
C GLN A 50 -17.22 -6.90 -10.74
N ALA A 51 -16.20 -7.76 -10.89
CA ALA A 51 -15.84 -8.72 -9.85
C ALA A 51 -15.33 -7.99 -8.61
N PHE A 52 -14.45 -6.98 -8.77
CA PHE A 52 -13.96 -6.15 -7.66
C PHE A 52 -15.09 -5.43 -6.93
N GLY A 53 -16.09 -4.92 -7.67
CA GLY A 53 -17.26 -4.27 -7.08
C GLY A 53 -18.12 -5.17 -6.18
N ARG A 54 -17.87 -6.48 -6.13
CA ARG A 54 -18.60 -7.39 -5.22
C ARG A 54 -18.24 -7.20 -3.74
N SER A 55 -17.09 -6.61 -3.44
CA SER A 55 -16.71 -6.25 -2.06
C SER A 55 -17.26 -4.89 -1.61
N ASP A 56 -17.77 -4.06 -2.53
CA ASP A 56 -18.17 -2.67 -2.23
C ASP A 56 -19.23 -2.59 -1.12
N ALA A 57 -20.22 -3.48 -1.16
CA ALA A 57 -21.27 -3.51 -0.13
C ALA A 57 -20.73 -3.84 1.27
N ASN A 58 -19.63 -4.58 1.39
CA ASN A 58 -18.98 -4.83 2.68
C ASN A 58 -18.13 -3.63 3.09
N PHE A 59 -17.40 -3.00 2.16
CA PHE A 59 -16.68 -1.76 2.45
C PHE A 59 -17.62 -0.64 2.89
N GLU A 60 -18.80 -0.49 2.27
CA GLU A 60 -19.82 0.46 2.70
C GLU A 60 -20.28 0.18 4.14
N LYS A 61 -20.56 -1.07 4.50
CA LYS A 61 -20.90 -1.44 5.89
C LYS A 61 -19.78 -1.11 6.86
N PHE A 62 -18.53 -1.40 6.51
CA PHE A 62 -17.39 -1.07 7.36
C PHE A 62 -17.25 0.45 7.53
N ASN A 63 -17.40 1.22 6.45
CA ASN A 63 -17.36 2.68 6.51
C ASN A 63 -18.46 3.24 7.42
N ASP A 64 -19.68 2.72 7.30
CA ASP A 64 -20.83 3.12 8.11
C ASP A 64 -20.60 2.77 9.59
N LEU A 65 -20.18 1.53 9.87
CA LEU A 65 -19.84 1.09 11.23
C LEU A 65 -18.76 1.98 11.83
N LEU A 66 -17.68 2.24 11.11
CA LEU A 66 -16.54 3.00 11.61
C LEU A 66 -16.83 4.51 11.77
N ALA A 67 -17.95 4.99 11.24
CA ALA A 67 -18.47 6.32 11.53
C ALA A 67 -19.27 6.37 12.85
N GLU A 68 -19.61 5.22 13.46
CA GLU A 68 -20.33 5.14 14.73
C GLU A 68 -19.41 5.30 15.95
N SER A 69 -20.00 5.64 17.09
CA SER A 69 -19.31 5.68 18.38
C SER A 69 -19.51 4.38 19.14
N PHE A 70 -18.42 3.70 19.49
CA PHE A 70 -18.46 2.46 20.26
C PHE A 70 -18.00 2.66 21.70
N ALA A 71 -18.47 1.78 22.58
CA ALA A 71 -18.17 1.84 24.01
C ALA A 71 -16.79 1.25 24.36
N SER A 72 -16.24 0.37 23.52
CA SER A 72 -14.96 -0.32 23.73
C SER A 72 -14.39 -0.86 22.41
N PRO A 73 -13.09 -1.22 22.35
CA PRO A 73 -12.49 -1.87 21.18
C PRO A 73 -13.20 -3.17 20.78
N GLU A 74 -13.54 -4.02 21.75
CA GLU A 74 -14.21 -5.32 21.54
C GLU A 74 -15.58 -5.14 20.88
N ALA A 75 -16.30 -4.08 21.26
CA ALA A 75 -17.57 -3.75 20.61
C ALA A 75 -17.40 -3.39 19.13
N ILE A 76 -16.27 -2.77 18.75
CA ILE A 76 -15.97 -2.46 17.36
C ILE A 76 -15.61 -3.75 16.60
N LEU A 77 -14.70 -4.57 17.16
CA LEU A 77 -14.27 -5.82 16.54
C LEU A 77 -15.44 -6.78 16.32
N SER A 78 -16.31 -6.93 17.32
CA SER A 78 -17.54 -7.71 17.20
C SER A 78 -18.45 -7.17 16.09
N ALA A 79 -18.61 -5.86 15.97
CA ALA A 79 -19.42 -5.26 14.91
C ALA A 79 -18.82 -5.49 13.51
N LEU A 80 -17.49 -5.46 13.40
CA LEU A 80 -16.79 -5.75 12.14
C LEU A 80 -16.96 -7.22 11.72
N VAL A 81 -16.88 -8.16 12.66
CA VAL A 81 -17.19 -9.58 12.39
C VAL A 81 -18.63 -9.71 11.89
N GLU A 82 -19.60 -9.07 12.54
CA GLU A 82 -21.00 -9.08 12.11
C GLU A 82 -21.21 -8.46 10.72
N ALA A 83 -20.41 -7.46 10.35
CA ALA A 83 -20.45 -6.85 9.02
C ALA A 83 -19.74 -7.65 7.92
N GLY A 84 -18.97 -8.69 8.28
CA GLY A 84 -18.33 -9.60 7.33
C GLY A 84 -16.81 -9.51 7.26
N ALA A 85 -16.13 -8.99 8.29
CA ALA A 85 -14.68 -9.19 8.41
C ALA A 85 -14.37 -10.69 8.36
N GLY A 86 -13.44 -11.11 7.50
CA GLY A 86 -13.17 -12.53 7.27
C GLY A 86 -13.82 -13.16 6.04
N THR A 87 -14.73 -12.46 5.36
CA THR A 87 -15.44 -13.00 4.17
C THR A 87 -15.62 -11.97 3.05
N THR A 88 -14.94 -10.83 3.13
CA THR A 88 -15.13 -9.70 2.21
C THR A 88 -14.64 -10.00 0.80
N PHE A 89 -13.56 -10.75 0.66
CA PHE A 89 -12.97 -11.03 -0.65
C PHE A 89 -13.44 -12.35 -1.29
N ASP A 90 -14.13 -13.22 -0.54
CA ASP A 90 -14.70 -14.47 -1.04
C ASP A 90 -15.52 -14.29 -2.35
N PRO A 91 -16.53 -13.38 -2.40
CA PRO A 91 -17.34 -13.24 -3.61
C PRO A 91 -16.56 -12.66 -4.80
N VAL A 92 -15.46 -11.95 -4.55
CA VAL A 92 -14.59 -11.42 -5.61
C VAL A 92 -13.77 -12.55 -6.22
N LEU A 93 -13.14 -13.38 -5.38
CA LEU A 93 -12.36 -14.53 -5.82
C LEU A 93 -13.21 -15.53 -6.61
N GLU A 94 -14.42 -15.82 -6.13
CA GLU A 94 -15.38 -16.67 -6.86
C GLU A 94 -15.68 -16.11 -8.26
N ALA A 95 -15.96 -14.82 -8.35
CA ALA A 95 -16.26 -14.17 -9.62
C ALA A 95 -15.06 -14.15 -10.58
N LEU A 96 -13.84 -13.90 -10.08
CA LEU A 96 -12.63 -13.93 -10.88
C LEU A 96 -12.39 -15.31 -11.49
N LYS A 97 -12.60 -16.39 -10.72
CA LYS A 97 -12.43 -17.77 -11.19
C LYS A 97 -13.41 -18.18 -12.29
N GLU A 98 -14.53 -17.47 -12.43
CA GLU A 98 -15.53 -17.71 -13.48
C GLU A 98 -15.27 -16.92 -14.77
N ILE A 99 -14.37 -15.93 -14.75
CA ILE A 99 -14.05 -15.11 -15.92
C ILE A 99 -13.03 -15.82 -16.78
N GLU A 100 -13.34 -16.00 -18.07
CA GLU A 100 -12.35 -16.44 -19.06
C GLU A 100 -11.52 -15.23 -19.56
N PRO A 101 -10.18 -15.23 -19.40
CA PRO A 101 -9.33 -14.16 -19.90
C PRO A 101 -9.16 -14.23 -21.42
N THR A 102 -8.96 -13.07 -22.06
CA THR A 102 -8.45 -13.02 -23.44
C THR A 102 -6.98 -13.42 -23.47
N GLU A 103 -6.47 -13.83 -24.64
CA GLU A 103 -5.07 -14.27 -24.80
C GLU A 103 -4.06 -13.23 -24.28
N ARG A 104 -4.36 -11.93 -24.44
CA ARG A 104 -3.54 -10.82 -23.97
C ARG A 104 -3.41 -10.76 -22.44
N PHE A 105 -4.45 -11.15 -21.71
CA PHE A 105 -4.55 -10.95 -20.26
C PHE A 105 -4.45 -12.25 -19.45
N VAL A 106 -4.01 -13.37 -20.05
CA VAL A 106 -3.88 -14.65 -19.33
C VAL A 106 -2.96 -14.54 -18.11
N GLU A 107 -1.83 -13.85 -18.24
CA GLU A 107 -0.86 -13.66 -17.15
C GLU A 107 -1.41 -12.75 -16.06
N ASP A 108 -1.92 -11.57 -16.42
CA ASP A 108 -2.58 -10.65 -15.49
C ASP A 108 -3.74 -11.31 -14.74
N HIS A 109 -4.52 -12.14 -15.42
CA HIS A 109 -5.62 -12.87 -14.81
C HIS A 109 -5.14 -13.87 -13.75
N GLN A 110 -4.02 -14.56 -14.00
CA GLN A 110 -3.41 -15.45 -13.02
C GLN A 110 -2.93 -14.67 -11.79
N ILE A 111 -2.36 -13.48 -12.00
CA ILE A 111 -1.94 -12.57 -10.92
C ILE A 111 -3.16 -12.15 -10.08
N TYR A 112 -4.28 -11.78 -10.72
CA TYR A 112 -5.52 -11.47 -10.00
C TYR A 112 -6.00 -12.63 -9.15
N VAL A 113 -6.18 -13.81 -9.74
CA VAL A 113 -6.71 -14.98 -9.02
C VAL A 113 -5.78 -15.36 -7.87
N GLY A 114 -4.48 -15.48 -8.11
CA GLY A 114 -3.51 -15.85 -7.08
C GLY A 114 -3.39 -14.80 -5.96
N SER A 115 -3.50 -13.52 -6.28
CA SER A 115 -3.48 -12.45 -5.27
C SER A 115 -4.77 -12.42 -4.46
N TYR A 116 -5.94 -12.64 -5.06
CA TYR A 116 -7.20 -12.74 -4.33
C TYR A 116 -7.32 -13.99 -3.47
N GLU A 117 -6.64 -15.09 -3.82
CA GLU A 117 -6.48 -16.23 -2.91
C GLU A 117 -5.73 -15.83 -1.63
N ARG A 118 -4.63 -15.07 -1.77
CA ARG A 118 -3.89 -14.52 -0.62
C ARG A 118 -4.70 -13.49 0.17
N LEU A 119 -5.49 -12.65 -0.51
CA LEU A 119 -6.37 -11.68 0.16
C LEU A 119 -7.48 -12.35 0.96
N VAL A 120 -8.08 -13.42 0.44
CA VAL A 120 -9.07 -14.22 1.17
C VAL A 120 -8.45 -14.83 2.43
N GLU A 121 -7.27 -15.43 2.32
CA GLU A 121 -6.56 -15.99 3.48
C GLU A 121 -6.24 -14.92 4.53
N ALA A 122 -5.74 -13.76 4.10
CA ALA A 122 -5.44 -12.65 4.99
C ALA A 122 -6.70 -12.07 5.66
N ASP A 123 -7.80 -11.91 4.91
CA ASP A 123 -9.09 -11.44 5.46
C ASP A 123 -9.66 -12.43 6.47
N GLN A 124 -9.63 -13.73 6.18
CA GLN A 124 -10.02 -14.76 7.16
C GLN A 124 -9.21 -14.66 8.46
N GLY A 125 -7.91 -14.39 8.36
CA GLY A 125 -7.06 -14.11 9.51
C GLY A 125 -7.50 -12.87 10.31
N ILE A 126 -7.89 -11.79 9.62
CA ILE A 126 -8.46 -10.58 10.25
C ILE A 126 -9.77 -10.90 10.96
N GLY A 127 -10.66 -11.65 10.32
CA GLY A 127 -11.93 -12.06 10.93
C GLY A 127 -11.72 -12.92 12.18
N ALA A 128 -10.74 -13.83 12.16
CA ALA A 128 -10.37 -14.62 13.33
C ALA A 128 -9.81 -13.74 14.46
N ALA A 129 -8.89 -12.83 14.15
CA ALA A 129 -8.34 -11.90 15.13
C ALA A 129 -9.43 -11.00 15.76
N ALA A 130 -10.36 -10.50 14.94
CA ALA A 130 -11.49 -9.73 15.44
C ALA A 130 -12.42 -10.56 16.35
N ALA A 131 -12.66 -11.83 16.02
CA ALA A 131 -13.50 -12.71 16.84
C ALA A 131 -12.84 -13.10 18.18
N ASP A 132 -11.51 -13.09 18.24
CA ASP A 132 -10.71 -13.38 19.43
C ASP A 132 -10.35 -12.11 20.24
N ASP A 133 -10.92 -10.95 19.89
CA ASP A 133 -10.61 -9.63 20.46
C ASP A 133 -9.11 -9.26 20.36
N ASP A 134 -8.38 -9.83 19.40
CA ASP A 134 -6.96 -9.55 19.14
C ASP A 134 -6.81 -8.33 18.23
N ILE A 135 -6.78 -7.15 18.84
CA ILE A 135 -6.64 -5.89 18.11
C ILE A 135 -5.30 -5.79 17.37
N ILE A 136 -4.22 -6.39 17.88
CA ILE A 136 -2.91 -6.36 17.22
C ILE A 136 -2.92 -7.25 15.99
N GLY A 137 -3.42 -8.48 16.11
CA GLY A 137 -3.63 -9.38 14.99
C GLY A 137 -4.54 -8.78 13.92
N PHE A 138 -5.61 -8.09 14.32
CA PHE A 138 -6.51 -7.41 13.40
C PHE A 138 -5.79 -6.31 12.60
N VAL A 139 -5.01 -5.45 13.26
CA VAL A 139 -4.28 -4.34 12.62
C VAL A 139 -3.20 -4.86 11.67
N LEU A 140 -2.38 -5.81 12.14
CA LEU A 140 -1.33 -6.42 11.33
C LEU A 140 -1.91 -7.21 10.15
N GLY A 141 -3.07 -7.84 10.31
CA GLY A 141 -3.79 -8.48 9.22
C GLY A 141 -4.20 -7.47 8.14
N ASN A 142 -4.75 -6.32 8.53
CA ASN A 142 -5.12 -5.27 7.57
C ASN A 142 -3.91 -4.63 6.88
N MET A 143 -2.79 -4.48 7.59
CA MET A 143 -1.52 -4.11 6.97
C MET A 143 -1.12 -5.13 5.90
N ASN A 144 -1.19 -6.42 6.21
CA ASN A 144 -0.85 -7.49 5.27
C ASN A 144 -1.78 -7.52 4.05
N LEU A 145 -3.08 -7.24 4.21
CA LEU A 145 -3.99 -7.07 3.07
C LEU A 145 -3.48 -5.98 2.12
N ALA A 146 -3.08 -4.82 2.65
CA ALA A 146 -2.58 -3.71 1.85
C ALA A 146 -1.24 -4.07 1.16
N LEU A 147 -0.37 -4.84 1.82
CA LEU A 147 0.88 -5.36 1.21
C LEU A 147 0.58 -6.30 0.03
N VAL A 148 -0.35 -7.24 0.20
CA VAL A 148 -0.75 -8.16 -0.88
C VAL A 148 -1.37 -7.40 -2.06
N GLN A 149 -2.22 -6.40 -1.79
CA GLN A 149 -2.81 -5.54 -2.83
C GLN A 149 -1.74 -4.72 -3.56
N GLY A 150 -0.77 -4.17 -2.82
CA GLY A 150 0.33 -3.43 -3.40
C GLY A 150 1.23 -4.31 -4.27
N ALA A 151 1.61 -5.51 -3.80
CA ALA A 151 2.39 -6.47 -4.57
C ALA A 151 1.70 -6.86 -5.89
N MET A 152 0.38 -7.16 -5.83
CA MET A 152 -0.43 -7.40 -7.02
C MET A 152 -0.34 -6.23 -8.02
N THR A 153 -0.41 -4.99 -7.53
CA THR A 153 -0.35 -3.78 -8.36
C THR A 153 1.00 -3.62 -9.08
N LEU A 154 2.09 -4.11 -8.49
CA LEU A 154 3.43 -4.05 -9.11
C LEU A 154 3.63 -5.11 -10.20
N GLU A 155 2.94 -6.25 -10.10
CA GLU A 155 3.09 -7.37 -11.04
C GLU A 155 2.23 -7.23 -12.30
N LEU A 156 1.13 -6.46 -12.25
CA LEU A 156 0.20 -6.32 -13.36
C LEU A 156 0.73 -5.44 -14.49
N SER A 157 0.29 -5.74 -15.72
CA SER A 157 0.41 -4.83 -16.84
C SER A 157 -0.32 -3.49 -16.56
N PHE A 158 0.07 -2.43 -17.26
CA PHE A 158 -0.54 -1.11 -17.06
C PHE A 158 -2.07 -1.16 -17.24
N GLU A 159 -2.56 -1.76 -18.34
CA GLU A 159 -3.99 -1.81 -18.64
C GLU A 159 -4.75 -2.62 -17.59
N ALA A 160 -4.19 -3.73 -17.10
CA ALA A 160 -4.78 -4.48 -16.02
C ALA A 160 -4.76 -3.67 -14.71
N CYS A 161 -3.60 -3.14 -14.30
CA CYS A 161 -3.41 -2.32 -13.11
C CYS A 161 -4.48 -1.22 -12.97
N THR A 162 -4.80 -0.52 -14.06
CA THR A 162 -5.82 0.55 -14.06
C THR A 162 -7.25 0.10 -13.77
N THR A 163 -7.55 -1.21 -13.81
CA THR A 163 -8.85 -1.76 -13.42
C THR A 163 -8.98 -1.99 -11.91
N LEU A 164 -7.88 -1.93 -11.16
CA LEU A 164 -7.92 -2.04 -9.71
C LEU A 164 -8.59 -0.81 -9.09
N PRO A 165 -9.43 -0.99 -8.05
CA PRO A 165 -9.97 0.13 -7.30
C PRO A 165 -8.82 0.92 -6.65
N SER A 166 -8.87 2.25 -6.76
CA SER A 166 -8.04 3.22 -6.01
C SER A 166 -6.51 3.30 -6.28
N GLN A 167 -5.97 2.71 -7.36
CA GLN A 167 -4.50 2.61 -7.55
C GLN A 167 -3.80 3.74 -8.35
N GLY A 168 -4.38 4.95 -8.38
CA GLY A 168 -4.02 5.99 -9.34
C GLY A 168 -2.54 6.35 -9.49
N ARG A 169 -1.73 6.31 -8.41
CA ARG A 169 -0.28 6.64 -8.47
C ARG A 169 0.64 5.44 -8.64
N LEU A 170 0.12 4.23 -8.45
CA LEU A 170 0.89 2.99 -8.58
C LEU A 170 0.74 2.38 -9.97
N CYS A 171 -0.21 2.82 -10.78
CA CYS A 171 -0.38 2.39 -12.17
C CYS A 171 0.00 3.53 -13.12
N LEU A 172 1.31 3.76 -13.32
CA LEU A 172 1.79 4.78 -14.25
C LEU A 172 2.26 4.13 -15.55
N PRO A 173 1.92 4.70 -16.72
CA PRO A 173 2.43 4.20 -17.99
C PRO A 173 3.94 4.51 -18.09
N PRO A 174 4.78 3.54 -18.48
CA PRO A 174 6.24 3.73 -18.52
C PRO A 174 6.72 4.91 -19.38
N GLY A 175 5.96 5.26 -20.43
CA GLY A 175 6.32 6.32 -21.38
C GLY A 175 6.05 7.75 -20.93
N GLU A 176 5.38 7.97 -19.79
CA GLU A 176 5.04 9.32 -19.30
C GLU A 176 6.01 9.85 -18.23
N LEU A 177 7.00 9.06 -17.85
CA LEU A 177 7.94 9.42 -16.79
C LEU A 177 9.09 10.30 -17.30
N PRO A 178 9.37 11.45 -16.66
CA PRO A 178 10.50 12.29 -17.03
C PRO A 178 11.82 11.57 -16.74
N GLY A 179 12.85 11.80 -17.56
CA GLY A 179 14.19 11.24 -17.34
C GLY A 179 14.48 9.89 -18.01
N GLY A 180 13.58 9.40 -18.88
CA GLY A 180 13.82 8.20 -19.69
C GLY A 180 14.04 6.95 -18.84
N GLU A 181 15.04 6.13 -19.18
CA GLU A 181 15.37 4.90 -18.44
C GLU A 181 15.66 5.15 -16.95
N TYR A 182 16.31 6.27 -16.61
CA TYR A 182 16.54 6.65 -15.22
C TYR A 182 15.22 6.93 -14.48
N GLY A 183 14.32 7.68 -15.13
CA GLY A 183 13.00 7.99 -14.56
C GLY A 183 12.15 6.75 -14.33
N ALA A 184 12.17 5.82 -15.29
CA ALA A 184 11.49 4.54 -15.17
C ALA A 184 12.04 3.70 -14.00
N ALA A 185 13.36 3.52 -13.92
CA ALA A 185 13.99 2.75 -12.86
C ALA A 185 13.79 3.38 -11.47
N LEU A 186 13.87 4.71 -11.37
CA LEU A 186 13.57 5.43 -10.14
C LEU A 186 12.10 5.24 -9.73
N ASN A 187 11.17 5.37 -10.67
CA ASN A 187 9.75 5.16 -10.40
C ASN A 187 9.47 3.75 -9.90
N ASP A 188 10.10 2.73 -10.48
CA ASP A 188 9.94 1.34 -10.03
C ASP A 188 10.44 1.15 -8.59
N ALA A 189 11.62 1.69 -8.26
CA ALA A 189 12.14 1.67 -6.89
C ALA A 189 11.20 2.38 -5.89
N MET A 190 10.68 3.56 -6.27
CA MET A 190 9.79 4.33 -5.39
C MET A 190 8.39 3.70 -5.27
N ARG A 191 7.87 3.04 -6.31
CA ARG A 191 6.62 2.28 -6.25
C ARG A 191 6.76 1.07 -5.33
N ALA A 192 7.86 0.32 -5.45
CA ALA A 192 8.16 -0.79 -4.55
C ALA A 192 8.25 -0.31 -3.09
N LEU A 193 8.97 0.78 -2.83
CA LEU A 193 9.01 1.40 -1.50
C LEU A 193 7.62 1.82 -1.02
N SER A 194 6.79 2.42 -1.88
CA SER A 194 5.45 2.89 -1.48
C SER A 194 4.54 1.73 -1.07
N VAL A 195 4.63 0.60 -1.77
CA VAL A 195 3.88 -0.63 -1.46
C VAL A 195 4.31 -1.20 -0.12
N GLU A 196 5.61 -1.22 0.19
CA GLU A 196 6.11 -1.78 1.45
C GLU A 196 5.96 -0.82 2.63
N LEU A 197 6.39 0.43 2.46
CA LEU A 197 6.47 1.42 3.54
C LEU A 197 5.11 1.99 3.91
N GLY A 198 4.23 2.22 2.92
CA GLY A 198 2.93 2.85 3.12
C GLY A 198 2.06 2.13 4.17
N PRO A 199 1.77 0.82 4.01
CA PRO A 199 1.00 0.05 4.98
C PRO A 199 1.66 -0.02 6.37
N ARG A 200 2.98 -0.27 6.43
CA ARG A 200 3.71 -0.44 7.71
C ARG A 200 3.76 0.85 8.51
N VAL A 201 4.05 1.96 7.85
CA VAL A 201 4.02 3.26 8.51
C VAL A 201 2.57 3.68 8.79
N GLY A 202 1.63 3.30 7.93
CA GLY A 202 0.20 3.57 8.12
C GLY A 202 -0.34 3.02 9.44
N VAL A 203 0.07 1.82 9.85
CA VAL A 203 -0.32 1.27 11.16
C VAL A 203 0.35 1.97 12.34
N LEU A 204 1.49 2.62 12.13
CA LEU A 204 2.20 3.41 13.16
C LEU A 204 1.71 4.86 13.25
N GLN A 205 1.06 5.38 12.21
CA GLN A 205 0.69 6.79 12.10
C GLN A 205 -0.73 7.09 12.56
N GLU A 206 -0.84 8.11 13.41
CA GLU A 206 -2.07 8.71 13.92
C GLU A 206 -2.84 9.56 12.89
N SER A 207 -2.74 9.27 11.58
CA SER A 207 -3.32 10.15 10.56
C SER A 207 -4.85 9.95 10.42
N PRO A 208 -5.67 11.00 10.59
CA PRO A 208 -7.14 10.93 10.60
C PRO A 208 -7.78 10.77 9.21
N GLN A 209 -7.03 10.30 8.20
CA GLN A 209 -7.51 10.26 6.82
C GLN A 209 -7.65 8.83 6.33
N GLY A 210 -8.88 8.33 6.40
CA GLY A 210 -9.28 7.02 5.94
C GLY A 210 -10.10 6.28 6.98
N VAL A 211 -10.93 5.35 6.51
CA VAL A 211 -11.82 4.53 7.33
C VAL A 211 -11.03 3.71 8.36
N PHE A 212 -9.82 3.29 8.02
CA PHE A 212 -8.88 2.65 8.95
C PHE A 212 -8.39 3.55 10.09
N SER A 213 -8.39 4.87 9.93
CA SER A 213 -7.99 5.79 11.02
C SER A 213 -8.93 5.70 12.22
N ALA A 214 -10.21 5.35 12.02
CA ALA A 214 -11.20 5.22 13.09
C ALA A 214 -10.87 4.08 14.08
N LEU A 215 -10.23 3.00 13.60
CA LEU A 215 -9.77 1.87 14.42
C LEU A 215 -8.41 2.09 15.07
N THR A 216 -7.60 2.99 14.52
CA THR A 216 -6.18 3.13 14.87
C THR A 216 -5.94 4.19 15.96
N TYR A 217 -7.00 4.77 16.53
CA TYR A 217 -6.81 5.80 17.55
C TYR A 217 -6.25 5.21 18.86
N LEU A 218 -5.16 5.82 19.31
CA LEU A 218 -4.41 5.68 20.57
C LEU A 218 -5.21 5.50 21.88
N LEU A 219 -6.54 5.62 21.84
CA LEU A 219 -7.40 5.30 22.98
C LEU A 219 -7.69 3.79 23.09
N LEU A 220 -7.47 3.01 22.03
CA LEU A 220 -7.69 1.57 22.02
C LEU A 220 -6.45 0.77 22.42
N TYR A 221 -5.25 1.25 22.07
CA TYR A 221 -4.01 0.54 22.41
C TYR A 221 -3.52 0.90 23.81
N SER A 222 -3.31 -0.11 24.63
CA SER A 222 -2.43 -0.04 25.78
C SER A 222 -0.98 0.21 25.35
N PRO A 223 -0.12 0.72 26.25
CA PRO A 223 1.30 0.87 25.96
C PRO A 223 1.98 -0.44 25.51
N VAL A 224 1.55 -1.59 26.06
CA VAL A 224 2.10 -2.90 25.69
C VAL A 224 1.72 -3.27 24.25
N GLU A 225 0.49 -3.00 23.84
CA GLU A 225 0.02 -3.23 22.47
C GLU A 225 0.76 -2.33 21.46
N LEU A 226 1.03 -1.07 21.84
CA LEU A 226 1.87 -0.20 21.01
C LEU A 226 3.26 -0.79 20.84
N VAL A 227 3.96 -1.17 21.92
CA VAL A 227 5.30 -1.77 21.82
C VAL A 227 5.29 -3.02 20.95
N ALA A 228 4.29 -3.89 21.10
CA ALA A 228 4.13 -5.07 20.25
C ALA A 228 3.95 -4.72 18.77
N LEU A 229 3.15 -3.69 18.46
CA LEU A 229 2.95 -3.21 17.09
C LEU A 229 4.24 -2.66 16.47
N TYR A 230 4.97 -1.80 17.21
CA TYR A 230 6.26 -1.27 16.77
C TYR A 230 7.27 -2.39 16.52
N GLY A 231 7.40 -3.33 17.46
CA GLY A 231 8.30 -4.47 17.32
C GLY A 231 7.92 -5.41 16.17
N ALA A 232 6.64 -5.50 15.82
CA ALA A 232 6.17 -6.34 14.71
C ALA A 232 6.52 -5.77 13.32
N VAL A 233 6.69 -4.44 13.19
CA VAL A 233 6.92 -3.80 11.89
C VAL A 233 8.31 -3.21 11.71
N ASP A 234 9.08 -3.03 12.79
CA ASP A 234 10.42 -2.41 12.78
C ASP A 234 11.34 -2.99 11.70
N THR A 235 11.69 -4.28 11.84
CA THR A 235 12.72 -4.91 11.00
C THR A 235 12.36 -4.82 9.51
N ASP A 236 11.11 -5.10 9.16
CA ASP A 236 10.66 -5.07 7.77
C ASP A 236 10.55 -3.65 7.21
N THR A 237 10.21 -2.67 8.06
CA THR A 237 10.19 -1.25 7.68
C THR A 237 11.60 -0.78 7.34
N MET A 238 12.58 -1.10 8.19
CA MET A 238 13.98 -0.75 7.96
C MET A 238 14.56 -1.47 6.74
N ALA A 239 14.20 -2.74 6.54
CA ALA A 239 14.62 -3.51 5.37
C ALA A 239 14.08 -2.88 4.07
N ALA A 240 12.78 -2.56 4.01
CA ALA A 240 12.18 -1.94 2.83
C ALA A 240 12.83 -0.59 2.48
N LEU A 241 13.15 0.22 3.49
CA LEU A 241 13.83 1.50 3.28
C LEU A 241 15.27 1.31 2.78
N ALA A 242 16.01 0.35 3.35
CA ALA A 242 17.37 0.03 2.93
C ALA A 242 17.43 -0.52 1.50
N ASP A 243 16.51 -1.41 1.13
CA ASP A 243 16.43 -1.97 -0.22
C ASP A 243 16.14 -0.88 -1.27
N ALA A 244 15.21 0.02 -0.97
CA ALA A 244 14.91 1.15 -1.85
C ALA A 244 16.07 2.15 -1.94
N ALA A 245 16.72 2.46 -0.82
CA ALA A 245 17.91 3.32 -0.81
C ALA A 245 19.05 2.71 -1.65
N SER A 246 19.27 1.40 -1.54
CA SER A 246 20.23 0.66 -2.37
C SER A 246 19.87 0.75 -3.86
N ALA A 247 18.61 0.49 -4.20
CA ALA A 247 18.15 0.55 -5.58
C ALA A 247 18.33 1.95 -6.18
N VAL A 248 18.05 3.01 -5.42
CA VAL A 248 18.26 4.40 -5.84
C VAL A 248 19.75 4.70 -5.99
N ASN A 249 20.60 4.28 -5.05
CA ASN A 249 22.05 4.51 -5.08
C ASN A 249 22.75 3.88 -6.30
N ASP A 250 22.20 2.79 -6.83
CA ASP A 250 22.75 2.11 -8.01
C ASP A 250 22.40 2.84 -9.32
N LEU A 251 21.42 3.76 -9.31
CA LEU A 251 21.04 4.53 -10.49
C LEU A 251 22.08 5.61 -10.83
N GLN A 252 22.26 5.86 -12.12
CA GLN A 252 23.09 6.96 -12.62
C GLN A 252 22.17 8.10 -13.09
N PRO A 253 22.00 9.18 -12.31
CA PRO A 253 21.14 10.29 -12.70
C PRO A 253 21.75 11.08 -13.87
N PRO A 254 20.95 11.47 -14.89
CA PRO A 254 21.36 12.47 -15.86
C PRO A 254 21.70 13.80 -15.18
N ASP A 255 22.52 14.64 -15.82
CA ASP A 255 22.96 15.93 -15.27
C ASP A 255 21.79 16.81 -14.78
N ALA A 256 20.65 16.77 -15.49
CA ALA A 256 19.45 17.52 -15.13
C ALA A 256 18.82 17.10 -13.79
N PHE A 257 19.00 15.84 -13.37
CA PHE A 257 18.40 15.28 -12.16
C PHE A 257 19.39 15.06 -11.01
N LYS A 258 20.68 15.30 -11.23
CA LYS A 258 21.74 15.00 -10.24
C LYS A 258 21.47 15.63 -8.86
N THR A 259 21.07 16.89 -8.81
CA THR A 259 20.81 17.58 -7.54
C THR A 259 19.63 16.97 -6.78
N ASP A 260 18.56 16.60 -7.49
CA ASP A 260 17.38 16.02 -6.85
C ASP A 260 17.60 14.57 -6.45
N HIS A 261 18.42 13.83 -7.21
CA HIS A 261 18.91 12.51 -6.83
C HIS A 261 19.72 12.56 -5.52
N GLU A 262 20.67 13.49 -5.40
CA GLU A 262 21.45 13.69 -4.16
C GLU A 262 20.54 14.05 -2.97
N ARG A 263 19.48 14.83 -3.18
CA ARG A 263 18.47 15.13 -2.14
C ARG A 263 17.67 13.91 -1.73
N LEU A 264 17.30 13.06 -2.69
CA LEU A 264 16.57 11.83 -2.41
C LEU A 264 17.42 10.86 -1.59
N GLN A 265 18.71 10.72 -1.91
CA GLN A 265 19.66 9.92 -1.12
C GLN A 265 19.75 10.45 0.32
N ALA A 266 19.91 11.77 0.49
CA ALA A 266 19.92 12.37 1.83
C ALA A 266 18.60 12.14 2.59
N TRP A 267 17.45 12.15 1.90
CA TRP A 267 16.16 11.83 2.50
C TRP A 267 16.10 10.38 3.01
N PHE A 268 16.67 9.42 2.28
CA PHE A 268 16.75 8.02 2.75
C PHE A 268 17.60 7.90 4.02
N ASP A 269 18.75 8.57 4.07
CA ASP A 269 19.62 8.57 5.24
C ASP A 269 18.90 9.21 6.46
N GLU A 270 18.32 10.40 6.29
CA GLU A 270 17.59 11.10 7.34
C GLU A 270 16.38 10.31 7.85
N THR A 271 15.65 9.63 6.94
CA THR A 271 14.48 8.82 7.31
C THR A 271 14.90 7.56 8.05
N SER A 272 16.00 6.92 7.63
CA SER A 272 16.53 5.72 8.29
C SER A 272 16.96 6.04 9.72
N ASP A 273 17.74 7.10 9.91
CA ASP A 273 18.18 7.57 11.23
C ASP A 273 16.99 7.89 12.15
N ALA A 274 15.94 8.52 11.60
CA ALA A 274 14.74 8.87 12.36
C ALA A 274 13.93 7.65 12.79
N LEU A 275 13.79 6.64 11.93
CA LEU A 275 13.09 5.40 12.23
C LEU A 275 13.88 4.53 13.21
N GLU A 276 15.21 4.41 13.05
CA GLU A 276 16.05 3.69 14.00
C GLU A 276 15.95 4.31 15.41
N ALA A 277 16.03 5.64 15.51
CA ALA A 277 15.86 6.34 16.79
C ALA A 277 14.46 6.13 17.40
N LEU A 278 13.42 6.04 16.57
CA LEU A 278 12.05 5.75 17.01
C LEU A 278 11.95 4.33 17.58
N PHE A 279 12.44 3.33 16.85
CA PHE A 279 12.36 1.92 17.25
C PHE A 279 13.20 1.63 18.50
N LEU A 280 14.39 2.24 18.62
CA LEU A 280 15.21 2.16 19.83
C LEU A 280 14.48 2.75 21.04
N ALA A 281 13.87 3.93 20.89
CA ALA A 281 13.13 4.55 21.99
C ALA A 281 11.93 3.72 22.46
N THR A 282 11.29 2.95 21.56
CA THR A 282 10.18 2.06 21.92
C THR A 282 10.63 0.75 22.56
N GLY A 283 11.88 0.30 22.33
CA GLY A 283 12.42 -0.93 22.91
C GLY A 283 13.09 -0.75 24.28
N GLU A 284 13.60 0.45 24.60
CA GLU A 284 14.31 0.70 25.87
C GLU A 284 13.37 0.82 27.08
N ASP A 285 12.09 1.14 26.89
CA ASP A 285 11.08 1.26 27.96
C ASP A 285 10.63 -0.11 28.54
N GLU A 286 11.14 -1.25 28.04
CA GLU A 286 10.84 -2.59 28.56
C GLU A 286 11.61 -2.98 29.85
N LEU A 287 12.54 -2.16 30.34
CA LEU A 287 13.52 -2.57 31.36
C LEU A 287 13.52 -1.83 32.71
N ASP A 288 12.60 -0.88 32.95
CA ASP A 288 12.46 -0.16 34.24
C ASP A 288 11.04 -0.23 34.84
#